data_AF-A0A934ARW2-F1
#
_entry.id   AF-A0A934ARW2-F1
#
_cell.length_a   1.000
_cell.length_b   1.000
_cell.length_c   1.000
_cell.angle_alpha   90.00
_cell.angle_beta   90.00
_cell.angle_gamma   90.00
#
_symmetry.space_group_name_H-M   'P 1'
#
loop_
_entity.id
_entity.type
_entity.pdbx_description
1 polymer ?
#
loop_
_entity_poly.entity_id
_entity_poly.type
_entity_poly.pdbx_seq_one_letter_code
_entity_poly.pdbx_strand_id
1 'polypeptide(L)'
;MIGTMNPVKPPYKGEPPSGELSSRFGMTLDVKYLPPEEEAALLSIFHPKVPAELLGKLVKAANELRRQYPEVLPLPIAPRTLMHIAEHLAAYPLEDPGDVFRKTYNPASIVEDPAIAEAIDGVLDPMFPPPAEP
;
A
#
# COMPACT_ATOMS: atom_id res chain seq x y z
N MET A 1 2.26 -24.79 14.99
CA MET A 1 1.12 -24.03 14.43
C MET A 1 1.53 -22.58 14.32
N ILE A 2 1.19 -21.91 13.22
CA ILE A 2 1.39 -20.46 13.06
C ILE A 2 -0.01 -19.84 13.02
N GLY A 3 -0.25 -18.87 13.88
CA GLY A 3 -1.45 -18.04 13.87
C GLY A 3 -1.09 -16.63 13.40
N THR A 4 -1.84 -16.08 12.46
CA THR A 4 -1.67 -14.70 11.99
C THR A 4 -2.92 -13.92 12.32
N MET A 5 -2.76 -12.70 12.82
CA MET A 5 -3.86 -11.77 13.01
C MET A 5 -3.41 -10.35 12.67
N ASN A 6 -4.34 -9.54 12.17
CA ASN A 6 -4.15 -8.10 12.18
C ASN A 6 -4.62 -7.56 13.53
N PRO A 7 -3.95 -6.54 14.09
CA PRO A 7 -4.45 -5.87 15.29
C PRO A 7 -5.80 -5.22 15.01
N VAL A 8 -6.69 -5.28 16.01
CA VAL A 8 -8.02 -4.63 15.92
C VAL A 8 -7.82 -3.12 15.98
N LYS A 9 -8.21 -2.41 14.92
CA LYS A 9 -8.12 -0.95 14.81
C LYS A 9 -9.36 -0.41 14.09
N PRO A 10 -9.92 0.74 14.51
CA PRO A 10 -10.99 1.42 13.76
C PRO A 10 -10.59 1.63 12.29
N PRO A 11 -11.52 1.53 11.33
CA PRO A 11 -12.96 1.27 11.50
C PRO A 11 -13.32 -0.21 11.72
N TYR A 12 -12.35 -1.13 11.64
CA TYR A 12 -12.59 -2.56 11.74
C TYR A 12 -12.84 -3.00 13.18
N LYS A 13 -13.97 -3.66 13.40
CA LYS A 13 -14.28 -4.34 14.67
C LYS A 13 -13.73 -5.75 14.65
N GLY A 14 -13.19 -6.19 15.78
CA GLY A 14 -12.70 -7.55 15.96
C GLY A 14 -12.48 -7.85 17.43
N GLU A 15 -12.35 -9.13 17.75
CA GLU A 15 -12.00 -9.58 19.10
C GLU A 15 -10.55 -10.07 19.07
N PRO A 16 -9.65 -9.48 19.89
CA PRO A 16 -8.32 -10.04 20.03
C PRO A 16 -8.39 -11.43 20.67
N PRO A 17 -7.41 -12.31 20.41
CA PRO A 17 -7.35 -13.62 21.06
C PRO A 17 -7.33 -13.46 22.58
N SER A 18 -8.02 -14.36 23.28
CA SER A 18 -7.99 -14.38 24.75
C SER A 18 -6.58 -14.64 25.25
N GLY A 19 -6.27 -14.19 26.48
CA GLY A 19 -4.96 -14.46 27.09
C GLY A 19 -4.62 -15.95 27.16
N GLU A 20 -5.62 -16.80 27.38
CA GLU A 20 -5.46 -18.26 27.35
C GLU A 20 -5.05 -18.77 25.97
N LEU A 21 -5.70 -18.28 24.90
CA LEU A 21 -5.37 -18.65 23.52
C LEU A 21 -3.99 -18.14 23.13
N SER A 22 -3.68 -16.87 23.42
CA SER A 22 -2.37 -16.27 23.15
C SER A 22 -1.24 -17.02 23.87
N SER A 23 -1.45 -17.50 25.09
CA SER A 23 -0.46 -18.27 25.85
C SER A 23 -0.07 -19.61 25.22
N ARG A 24 -0.89 -20.14 24.30
CA ARG A 24 -0.57 -21.37 23.55
C ARG A 24 0.46 -21.15 22.44
N PHE A 25 0.77 -19.90 22.12
CA PHE A 25 1.80 -19.55 21.14
C PHE A 25 3.11 -19.20 21.86
N GLY A 26 4.19 -19.87 21.48
CA GLY A 26 5.50 -19.67 22.13
C GLY A 26 6.19 -18.36 21.77
N MET A 27 5.72 -17.65 20.74
CA MET A 27 6.29 -16.38 20.28
C MET A 27 5.25 -15.55 19.57
N THR A 28 5.24 -14.25 19.83
CA THR A 28 4.48 -13.24 19.08
C THR A 28 5.47 -12.37 18.31
N LEU A 29 5.25 -12.22 17.01
CA LEU A 29 6.08 -11.41 16.12
C LEU A 29 5.23 -10.31 15.50
N ASP A 30 5.71 -9.06 15.61
CA ASP A 30 5.13 -7.93 14.89
C ASP A 30 5.71 -7.87 13.48
N VAL A 31 4.88 -8.17 12.48
CA VAL A 31 5.27 -8.09 11.07
C VAL A 31 5.13 -6.64 10.59
N LYS A 32 6.26 -6.03 10.23
CA LYS A 32 6.31 -4.66 9.67
C LYS A 32 6.47 -4.71 8.15
N TYR A 33 6.17 -3.59 7.50
CA TYR A 33 6.53 -3.40 6.09
C TYR A 33 8.05 -3.43 5.93
N LEU A 34 8.49 -3.89 4.76
CA LEU A 34 9.91 -3.88 4.38
C LEU A 34 10.42 -2.43 4.28
N PRO A 35 11.73 -2.19 4.51
CA PRO A 35 12.37 -0.95 4.10
C PRO A 35 12.12 -0.64 2.62
N PRO A 36 11.99 0.65 2.23
CA PRO A 36 11.67 1.03 0.84
C PRO A 36 12.61 0.41 -0.20
N GLU A 37 13.89 0.33 0.10
CA GLU A 37 14.92 -0.23 -0.79
C GLU A 37 14.70 -1.74 -1.01
N GLU A 38 14.35 -2.46 0.06
CA GLU A 38 14.07 -3.89 0.01
C GLU A 38 12.74 -4.18 -0.68
N GLU A 39 11.70 -3.36 -0.45
CA GLU A 39 10.41 -3.50 -1.13
C GLU A 39 10.54 -3.26 -2.64
N ALA A 40 11.30 -2.25 -3.05
CA ALA A 40 11.57 -1.97 -4.47
C ALA A 40 12.38 -3.10 -5.13
N ALA A 41 13.40 -3.63 -4.43
CA ALA A 41 14.16 -4.77 -4.91
C ALA A 41 13.27 -6.02 -5.07
N LEU A 42 12.40 -6.28 -4.09
CA LEU A 42 11.44 -7.38 -4.14
C LEU A 42 10.48 -7.25 -5.35
N LEU A 43 9.90 -6.07 -5.56
CA LEU A 43 9.05 -5.80 -6.73
C LEU A 43 9.79 -6.02 -8.04
N SER A 44 11.06 -5.66 -8.11
CA SER A 44 11.88 -5.82 -9.32
C SER A 44 12.15 -7.29 -9.65
N ILE A 45 12.26 -8.14 -8.63
CA ILE A 45 12.38 -9.61 -8.80
C ILE A 45 11.07 -10.20 -9.36
N PHE A 46 9.93 -9.77 -8.85
CA PHE A 46 8.63 -10.29 -9.29
C PHE A 46 8.15 -9.72 -10.63
N HIS A 47 8.51 -8.47 -10.94
CA HIS A 47 8.06 -7.75 -12.13
C HIS A 47 9.25 -7.17 -12.93
N PRO A 48 10.14 -8.02 -13.48
CA PRO A 48 11.36 -7.57 -14.17
C PRO A 48 11.09 -6.79 -15.47
N LYS A 49 9.84 -6.79 -15.96
CA LYS A 49 9.41 -6.05 -17.15
C LYS A 49 9.08 -4.57 -16.85
N VAL A 50 8.93 -4.21 -15.58
CA VAL A 50 8.65 -2.83 -15.16
C VAL A 50 9.98 -2.14 -14.86
N PRO A 51 10.21 -0.90 -15.34
CA PRO A 51 11.44 -0.17 -15.04
C PRO A 51 11.68 -0.02 -13.53
N ALA A 52 12.89 -0.32 -13.05
CA ALA A 52 13.24 -0.24 -11.64
C ALA A 52 13.02 1.17 -11.05
N GLU A 53 13.25 2.22 -11.85
CA GLU A 53 12.95 3.60 -11.44
C GLU A 53 11.45 3.81 -11.18
N LEU A 54 10.58 3.22 -12.01
CA LEU A 54 9.13 3.30 -11.82
C LEU A 54 8.71 2.55 -10.55
N LEU A 55 9.24 1.35 -10.33
CA LEU A 55 9.00 0.59 -9.10
C LEU A 55 9.47 1.37 -7.86
N GLY A 56 10.63 2.01 -7.92
CA GLY A 56 11.12 2.89 -6.86
C GLY A 56 10.20 4.06 -6.56
N LYS A 57 9.65 4.72 -7.60
CA LYS A 57 8.64 5.79 -7.44
C LYS A 57 7.36 5.28 -6.79
N LEU A 58 6.85 4.11 -7.21
CA LEU A 58 5.66 3.50 -6.63
C LEU A 58 5.84 3.19 -5.14
N VAL A 59 6.99 2.61 -4.77
CA VAL A 59 7.32 2.33 -3.37
C VAL A 59 7.46 3.62 -2.56
N LYS A 60 8.09 4.65 -3.12
CA LYS A 60 8.19 5.96 -2.47
C LYS A 60 6.82 6.57 -2.19
N ALA A 61 5.93 6.58 -3.18
CA ALA A 61 4.55 7.05 -3.03
C ALA A 61 3.81 6.26 -1.94
N ALA A 62 3.90 4.94 -1.98
CA ALA A 62 3.27 4.09 -0.98
C ALA A 62 3.79 4.33 0.44
N ASN A 63 5.10 4.54 0.61
CA ASN A 63 5.66 4.83 1.93
C ASN A 63 5.23 6.21 2.46
N GLU A 64 5.08 7.20 1.59
CA GLU A 64 4.54 8.50 2.00
C GLU A 64 3.07 8.40 2.41
N LEU A 65 2.25 7.64 1.67
CA LEU A 65 0.87 7.35 2.08
C LEU A 65 0.81 6.59 3.41
N ARG A 66 1.69 5.59 3.62
CA ARG A 66 1.74 4.87 4.91
C ARG A 66 2.03 5.78 6.10
N ARG A 67 2.72 6.91 5.91
CA ARG A 67 2.97 7.90 6.97
C ARG A 67 1.76 8.75 7.33
N GLN A 68 0.77 8.82 6.44
CA GLN A 68 -0.50 9.51 6.68
C GLN A 68 -1.54 8.59 7.35
N TYR A 69 -1.19 7.33 7.61
CA TYR A 69 -2.00 6.40 8.38
C TYR A 69 -1.51 6.36 9.85
N PRO A 70 -2.41 6.38 10.85
CA PRO A 70 -3.89 6.37 10.74
C PRO A 70 -4.56 7.75 10.73
N GLU A 71 -3.80 8.85 10.69
CA GLU A 71 -4.31 10.20 10.93
C GLU A 71 -5.28 10.70 9.85
N VAL A 72 -4.98 10.40 8.57
CA VAL A 72 -5.79 10.83 7.42
C VAL A 72 -6.35 9.61 6.67
N LEU A 73 -5.54 8.59 6.48
CA LEU A 73 -5.94 7.40 5.74
C LEU A 73 -6.58 6.36 6.69
N PRO A 74 -7.72 5.74 6.32
CA PRO A 74 -8.37 4.71 7.16
C PRO A 74 -7.64 3.35 7.10
N LEU A 75 -6.80 3.13 6.08
CA LEU A 75 -5.95 1.95 5.96
C LEU A 75 -4.61 2.28 5.30
N PRO A 76 -3.51 1.64 5.73
CA PRO A 76 -2.23 1.78 5.06
C PRO A 76 -2.24 1.01 3.73
N ILE A 77 -1.60 1.55 2.70
CA ILE A 77 -1.44 0.82 1.44
C ILE A 77 -0.61 -0.46 1.64
N ALA A 78 -1.17 -1.59 1.19
CA ALA A 78 -0.55 -2.90 1.34
C ALA A 78 0.50 -3.17 0.25
N PRO A 79 1.56 -3.95 0.53
CA PRO A 79 2.53 -4.37 -0.49
C PRO A 79 1.88 -5.11 -1.67
N ARG A 80 0.79 -5.87 -1.42
CA ARG A 80 0.03 -6.52 -2.49
C ARG A 80 -0.62 -5.51 -3.44
N THR A 81 -1.03 -4.35 -2.96
CA THR A 81 -1.56 -3.28 -3.83
C THR A 81 -0.48 -2.81 -4.80
N LEU A 82 0.76 -2.62 -4.33
CA LEU A 82 1.90 -2.28 -5.19
C LEU A 82 2.22 -3.39 -6.20
N MET A 83 2.16 -4.65 -5.78
CA MET A 83 2.34 -5.81 -6.68
C MET A 83 1.32 -5.78 -7.80
N HIS A 84 0.04 -5.55 -7.49
CA HIS A 84 -1.02 -5.47 -8.51
C HIS A 84 -0.84 -4.27 -9.45
N ILE A 85 -0.40 -3.12 -8.95
CA ILE A 85 -0.08 -1.96 -9.79
C ILE A 85 1.08 -2.31 -10.74
N ALA A 86 2.16 -2.91 -10.23
CA ALA A 86 3.29 -3.32 -11.05
C ALA A 86 2.91 -4.39 -12.09
N GLU A 87 2.10 -5.37 -11.71
CA GLU A 87 1.54 -6.39 -12.60
C GLU A 87 0.71 -5.76 -13.73
N HIS A 88 -0.16 -4.82 -13.39
CA HIS A 88 -0.99 -4.09 -14.35
C HIS A 88 -0.14 -3.27 -15.32
N LEU A 89 0.83 -2.50 -14.83
CA LEU A 89 1.74 -1.70 -15.67
C LEU A 89 2.64 -2.57 -16.56
N ALA A 90 2.98 -3.78 -16.13
CA ALA A 90 3.71 -4.73 -16.96
C ALA A 90 2.87 -5.24 -18.14
N ALA A 91 1.55 -5.37 -17.96
CA ALA A 91 0.62 -5.77 -19.01
C ALA A 91 0.20 -4.59 -19.91
N TYR A 92 0.08 -3.39 -19.33
CA TYR A 92 -0.40 -2.17 -19.99
C TYR A 92 0.62 -1.02 -19.82
N PRO A 93 1.78 -1.09 -20.49
CA PRO A 93 2.87 -0.14 -20.29
C PRO A 93 2.59 1.29 -20.82
N LEU A 94 1.48 1.48 -21.52
CA LEU A 94 1.05 2.79 -22.04
C LEU A 94 0.10 3.53 -21.10
N GLU A 95 -0.38 2.88 -20.04
CA GLU A 95 -1.25 3.52 -19.05
C GLU A 95 -0.45 4.42 -18.11
N ASP A 96 -1.12 5.47 -17.62
CA ASP A 96 -0.54 6.39 -16.66
C ASP A 96 -0.38 5.72 -15.28
N PRO A 97 0.84 5.64 -14.72
CA PRO A 97 1.06 5.00 -13.42
C PRO A 97 0.29 5.66 -12.28
N GLY A 98 0.08 6.99 -12.31
CA GLY A 98 -0.65 7.71 -11.29
C GLY A 98 -2.14 7.34 -11.29
N ASP A 99 -2.75 7.26 -12.47
CA ASP A 99 -4.14 6.83 -12.65
C ASP A 99 -4.35 5.37 -12.23
N VAL A 100 -3.46 4.46 -12.65
CA VAL A 100 -3.50 3.05 -12.21
C VAL A 100 -3.37 2.96 -10.68
N PHE A 101 -2.49 3.75 -10.07
CA PHE A 101 -2.33 3.79 -8.62
C PHE A 101 -3.63 4.21 -7.93
N ARG A 102 -4.25 5.33 -8.34
CA ARG A 102 -5.51 5.85 -7.78
C ARG A 102 -6.64 4.85 -7.89
N LYS A 103 -6.78 4.20 -9.05
CA LYS A 103 -7.81 3.19 -9.29
C LYS A 103 -7.63 1.95 -8.42
N THR A 104 -6.38 1.54 -8.19
CA THR A 104 -6.07 0.32 -7.43
C THR A 104 -6.11 0.57 -5.91
N TYR A 105 -5.65 1.74 -5.46
CA TYR A 105 -5.70 2.16 -4.06
C TYR A 105 -6.84 3.15 -3.82
N ASN A 106 -8.04 2.61 -3.54
CA ASN A 106 -9.24 3.40 -3.27
C ASN A 106 -9.77 3.18 -1.83
N PRO A 107 -9.17 3.82 -0.82
CA PRO A 107 -9.67 3.80 0.56
C PRO A 107 -11.02 4.49 0.73
N ALA A 108 -11.46 5.34 -0.21
CA ALA A 108 -12.79 5.96 -0.18
C ALA A 108 -13.94 4.93 -0.29
N SER A 109 -13.64 3.71 -0.75
CA SER A 109 -14.60 2.58 -0.70
C SER A 109 -14.96 2.11 0.71
N ILE A 110 -14.20 2.53 1.74
CA ILE A 110 -14.40 2.14 3.13
C ILE A 110 -14.88 3.31 3.98
N VAL A 111 -14.29 4.49 3.79
CA VAL A 111 -14.69 5.75 4.46
C VAL A 111 -14.76 6.84 3.41
N GLU A 112 -15.93 7.45 3.24
CA GLU A 112 -16.11 8.61 2.38
C GLU A 112 -15.66 9.88 3.13
N ASP A 113 -14.43 10.34 2.87
CA ASP A 113 -13.89 11.60 3.38
C ASP A 113 -13.09 12.30 2.26
N PRO A 114 -13.45 13.54 1.86
CA PRO A 114 -12.71 14.30 0.85
C PRO A 114 -11.21 14.47 1.17
N ALA A 115 -10.84 14.53 2.45
CA ALA A 115 -9.45 14.67 2.88
C ALA A 115 -8.58 13.48 2.41
N ILE A 116 -9.17 12.30 2.23
CA ILE A 116 -8.47 11.11 1.73
C ILE A 116 -8.01 11.31 0.28
N ALA A 117 -8.88 11.85 -0.57
CA ALA A 117 -8.55 12.10 -1.98
C ALA A 117 -7.45 13.17 -2.09
N GLU A 118 -7.58 14.27 -1.34
CA GLU A 118 -6.56 15.33 -1.28
C GLU A 118 -5.19 14.80 -0.82
N ALA A 119 -5.18 13.90 0.16
CA ALA A 119 -3.94 13.33 0.68
C ALA A 119 -3.27 12.39 -0.34
N ILE A 120 -4.08 11.61 -1.08
CA ILE A 120 -3.59 10.76 -2.18
C ILE A 120 -3.01 11.63 -3.31
N ASP A 121 -3.75 12.65 -3.75
CA ASP A 121 -3.32 13.53 -4.84
C ASP A 121 -2.07 14.33 -4.45
N GLY A 122 -1.99 14.82 -3.20
CA GLY A 122 -0.81 15.51 -2.68
C GLY A 122 0.46 14.66 -2.68
N VAL A 123 0.35 13.32 -2.61
CA VAL A 123 1.49 12.40 -2.73
C VAL A 123 1.75 12.01 -4.19
N LEU A 124 0.70 11.75 -4.97
CA LEU A 124 0.84 11.22 -6.32
C LEU A 124 1.20 12.28 -7.36
N ASP A 125 0.60 13.47 -7.33
CA ASP A 125 0.83 14.50 -8.35
C ASP A 125 2.29 14.92 -8.51
N PRO A 126 3.09 15.10 -7.43
CA PRO A 126 4.50 15.43 -7.57
C PRO A 126 5.36 14.28 -8.15
N MET A 127 4.89 13.03 -8.04
CA MET A 127 5.64 11.84 -8.47
C MET A 127 5.21 11.34 -9.85
N PHE A 128 3.93 11.51 -10.17
CA PHE A 128 3.24 11.09 -11.38
C PHE A 128 2.36 12.26 -11.85
N PRO A 129 2.99 13.30 -12.44
CA PRO A 129 2.24 14.45 -12.90
C PRO A 129 1.25 14.00 -13.99
N PRO A 130 0.03 14.55 -14.01
CA PRO A 130 -0.92 14.24 -15.07
C PRO A 130 -0.30 14.59 -16.43
N PRO A 131 -0.65 13.84 -17.49
CA PRO A 131 -0.18 14.14 -18.83
C PRO A 131 -0.56 15.58 -19.18
N ALA A 132 0.40 16.36 -19.68
CA ALA A 132 0.14 17.72 -20.15
C ALA A 132 -0.95 17.68 -21.23
N GLU A 133 -2.00 18.48 -21.06
CA GLU A 133 -3.04 18.63 -22.09
C GLU A 133 -2.38 19.09 -23.41
N PRO A 134 -2.78 18.51 -24.55
CA PRO A 134 -2.22 18.84 -25.86
C PRO A 134 -2.53 20.26 -26.35
#